data_AF-A0A9X3AGL9-F1
#
_entry.id   AF-A0A9X3AGL9-F1
#
_cell.length_a   1.000
_cell.length_b   1.000
_cell.length_c   1.000
_cell.angle_alpha   90.00
_cell.angle_beta   90.00
_cell.angle_gamma   90.00
#
_symmetry.space_group_name_H-M   'P 1'
#
loop_
_entity.id
_entity.type
_entity.pdbx_description
1 polymer ?
#
loop_
_entity_poly.entity_id
_entity_poly.type
_entity_poly.pdbx_seq_one_letter_code
_entity_poly.pdbx_strand_id
1 'polypeptide(L)' 'MKYVFSLLVVSLLGCSEGLGSIPDSELRQRHYRCQMATGQSSAEIQVCKNIKRECEQRAKEGNYAC' A
#
# COMPACT_ATOMS: atom_id res chain seq x y z
N MET A 1 29.13 38.29 2.77
CA MET A 1 28.73 37.19 3.68
C MET A 1 27.32 37.44 4.17
N LYS A 2 26.30 36.90 3.50
CA LYS A 2 24.94 36.85 4.06
C LYS A 2 24.20 35.69 3.40
N TYR A 3 24.54 34.49 3.84
CA TYR A 3 23.92 33.24 3.41
C TYR A 3 22.45 33.28 3.82
N VAL A 4 21.55 33.56 2.87
CA VAL A 4 20.11 33.40 3.07
C VAL A 4 19.80 31.92 2.86
N PHE A 5 19.83 31.17 3.95
CA PHE A 5 19.45 29.75 3.98
C PHE A 5 17.92 29.67 3.92
N SER A 6 17.39 29.60 2.70
CA SER A 6 15.95 29.46 2.46
C SER A 6 15.53 28.02 2.78
N LEU A 7 14.85 27.84 3.91
CA LEU A 7 14.27 26.57 4.37
C LEU A 7 13.11 26.19 3.43
N LEU A 8 13.40 25.34 2.45
CA LEU A 8 12.40 24.73 1.58
C LEU A 8 11.72 23.59 2.37
N VAL A 9 10.63 23.91 3.07
CA VAL A 9 9.78 22.89 3.69
C VAL A 9 8.98 22.21 2.57
N VAL A 10 9.51 21.09 2.08
CA VAL A 10 8.77 20.20 1.18
C VAL A 10 7.73 19.46 2.02
N SER A 11 6.49 19.96 1.98
CA SER A 11 5.33 19.25 2.51
C SER A 11 5.13 17.99 1.67
N LEU A 12 5.51 16.83 2.20
CA LEU A 12 5.08 15.54 1.69
C LEU A 12 3.57 15.41 1.98
N LEU A 13 2.74 16.03 1.14
CA LEU A 13 1.33 15.67 1.02
C LEU A 13 1.30 14.24 0.46
N GLY A 14 1.39 13.27 1.36
CA GLY A 14 1.19 11.86 1.04
C GLY A 14 -0.26 11.67 0.61
N CYS A 15 -0.54 11.78 -0.69
CA CYS A 15 -1.73 11.19 -1.29
C CYS A 15 -1.56 9.67 -1.28
N SER A 16 -1.68 9.05 -0.11
CA SER A 16 -1.92 7.63 0.01
C SER A 16 -3.40 7.43 0.24
N GLU A 17 -4.19 7.34 -0.83
CA GLU A 17 -5.39 6.51 -0.73
C GLU A 17 -4.90 5.10 -0.35
N GLY A 18 -5.01 4.79 0.93
CA GLY A 18 -4.55 3.52 1.48
C GLY A 18 -5.38 2.36 0.93
N LEU A 19 -4.90 1.13 1.11
CA LEU A 19 -5.64 -0.06 0.69
C LEU A 19 -7.03 -0.18 1.38
N GLY A 20 -7.31 0.58 2.43
CA GLY A 20 -8.63 0.67 3.04
C GLY A 20 -9.72 1.20 2.12
N SER A 21 -9.40 2.01 1.11
CA SER A 21 -10.41 2.56 0.18
C SER A 21 -10.67 1.66 -1.04
N ILE A 22 -9.86 0.62 -1.27
CA ILE A 22 -10.07 -0.24 -2.45
C ILE A 22 -11.24 -1.20 -2.24
N PRO A 23 -12.09 -1.43 -3.27
CA PRO A 23 -13.19 -2.39 -3.20
C PRO A 23 -12.72 -3.82 -2.92
N ASP A 24 -13.57 -4.62 -2.26
CA ASP A 24 -13.26 -6.03 -1.93
C ASP A 24 -12.88 -6.87 -3.16
N SER A 25 -13.57 -6.66 -4.29
CA SER A 25 -13.30 -7.39 -5.54
C SER A 25 -11.89 -7.09 -6.07
N GLU A 26 -11.46 -5.84 -5.97
CA GLU A 26 -10.14 -5.42 -6.39
C GLU A 26 -9.07 -5.92 -5.42
N LEU A 27 -9.32 -5.85 -4.10
CA LEU A 27 -8.42 -6.39 -3.09
C LEU A 27 -8.20 -7.90 -3.31
N ARG A 28 -9.27 -8.66 -3.53
CA ARG A 28 -9.21 -10.10 -3.85
C ARG A 28 -8.38 -10.37 -5.10
N GLN A 29 -8.62 -9.61 -6.16
CA GLN A 29 -7.89 -9.78 -7.42
C GLN A 29 -6.39 -9.50 -7.23
N ARG A 30 -6.04 -8.40 -6.56
CA ARG A 30 -4.65 -8.06 -6.26
C ARG A 30 -3.99 -9.09 -5.36
N HIS A 31 -4.71 -9.63 -4.37
CA HIS A 31 -4.22 -10.70 -3.50
C HIS A 31 -3.93 -11.98 -4.30
N TYR A 32 -4.83 -12.40 -5.18
CA TYR A 32 -4.61 -13.55 -6.06
C TYR A 32 -3.38 -13.36 -6.96
N ARG A 33 -3.22 -12.17 -7.57
CA ARG A 33 -2.01 -11.87 -8.38
C ARG A 33 -0.73 -12.02 -7.55
N CYS A 34 -0.74 -11.56 -6.30
CA CYS A 34 0.39 -11.73 -5.40
C CYS A 34 0.70 -13.20 -5.09
N GLN A 35 -0.30 -14.07 -4.98
CA GLN A 35 -0.08 -15.51 -4.76
C GLN A 35 0.51 -16.22 -5.99
N MET A 36 0.14 -15.77 -7.19
CA MET A 36 0.58 -16.37 -8.46
C MET A 36 1.89 -15.79 -8.99
N ALA A 37 2.39 -14.69 -8.41
CA ALA A 37 3.56 -14.00 -8.91
C ALA A 37 4.86 -14.76 -8.61
N THR A 38 5.75 -14.82 -9.61
CA THR A 38 7.10 -15.37 -9.49
C THR A 38 8.13 -14.33 -9.91
N GLY A 39 9.31 -14.31 -9.28
CA GLY A 39 10.40 -13.40 -9.67
C GLY A 39 10.15 -11.93 -9.33
N GLN A 40 9.43 -11.65 -8.24
CA GLN A 40 9.08 -10.30 -7.81
C GLN A 40 10.31 -9.49 -7.36
N SER A 41 10.33 -8.21 -7.71
CA SER A 41 11.23 -7.22 -7.13
C SER A 41 10.92 -6.98 -5.64
N SER A 42 11.88 -6.42 -4.90
CA SER A 42 11.68 -6.06 -3.49
C SER A 42 10.49 -5.11 -3.28
N ALA A 43 10.24 -4.21 -4.23
CA ALA A 43 9.09 -3.30 -4.19
C ALA A 43 7.76 -4.05 -4.34
N GLU A 44 7.68 -4.99 -5.29
CA GLU A 44 6.47 -5.80 -5.49
C GLU A 44 6.19 -6.72 -4.29
N ILE A 45 7.23 -7.30 -3.69
CA ILE A 45 7.11 -8.06 -2.44
C ILE A 45 6.50 -7.18 -1.34
N GLN A 46 6.95 -5.92 -1.22
CA GLN A 46 6.42 -5.00 -0.22
C GLN A 46 4.95 -4.64 -0.49
N VAL A 47 4.56 -4.46 -1.76
CA VAL A 47 3.16 -4.25 -2.16
C VAL A 47 2.32 -5.47 -1.76
N CYS A 48 2.78 -6.68 -2.06
CA CYS A 48 2.05 -7.91 -1.72
C CYS A 48 1.91 -8.13 -0.21
N LYS A 49 2.91 -7.76 0.59
CA LYS A 49 2.81 -7.73 2.06
C LYS A 49 1.73 -6.75 2.52
N ASN A 50 1.62 -5.58 1.90
CA ASN A 50 0.59 -4.60 2.25
C ASN A 50 -0.81 -5.11 1.88
N ILE A 51 -0.97 -5.74 0.71
CA ILE A 51 -2.24 -6.38 0.31
C ILE A 51 -2.65 -7.48 1.30
N LYS A 52 -1.72 -8.36 1.69
CA LYS A 52 -2.00 -9.40 2.68
C LYS A 52 -2.42 -8.81 4.03
N ARG A 53 -1.75 -7.75 4.48
CA ARG A 53 -2.09 -7.07 5.74
C ARG A 53 -3.50 -6.48 5.70
N GLU A 54 -3.90 -5.90 4.58
CA GLU A 54 -5.26 -5.38 4.40
C GLU A 54 -6.31 -6.50 4.47
N CYS A 55 -6.07 -7.63 3.79
CA CYS A 55 -6.93 -8.82 3.91
C CYS A 55 -7.07 -9.29 5.37
N GLU A 56 -5.95 -9.39 6.09
CA GLU A 56 -5.95 -9.79 7.51
C GLU A 56 -6.67 -8.78 8.41
N GLN A 57 -6.57 -7.48 8.10
CA GLN A 57 -7.27 -6.43 8.84
C GLN A 57 -8.78 -6.54 8.63
N ARG A 58 -9.24 -6.67 7.39
CA ARG A 58 -10.66 -6.87 7.06
C ARG A 58 -11.22 -8.15 7.70
N ALA A 59 -10.45 -9.23 7.71
CA ALA A 59 -10.86 -10.48 8.35
C ALA A 59 -11.09 -10.32 9.87
N LYS A 60 -10.25 -9.53 10.56
CA LYS A 60 -10.45 -9.20 11.99
C LYS A 60 -11.71 -8.37 12.22
N GLU A 61 -12.15 -7.62 11.22
CA GLU A 61 -13.38 -6.83 11.22
C GLU A 61 -14.60 -7.62 10.72
N GLY A 62 -14.42 -8.91 10.38
CA GLY A 62 -15.49 -9.80 9.91
C GLY A 62 -15.74 -9.78 8.40
N ASN A 63 -14.92 -9.06 7.63
CA ASN A 63 -14.97 -9.03 6.17
C ASN A 63 -13.91 -9.97 5.55
N TYR A 64 -14.36 -11.06 4.95
CA TYR A 64 -13.52 -12.07 4.27
C TYR A 64 -13.44 -11.78 2.76
N ALA A 65 -12.98 -10.57 2.41
CA ALA A 65 -12.82 -10.13 1.03
C ALA A 65 -11.78 -10.96 0.27
N CYS A 66 -10.76 -11.43 0.99
CA CYS A 66 -9.76 -12.39 0.55
C CYS A 66 -10.06 -13.73 1.26
#